data_AF-A0A329R9Y3-F1
#
_entry.id   AF-A0A329R9Y3-F1
#
_cell.length_a   1.000
_cell.length_b   1.000
_cell.length_c   1.000
_cell.angle_alpha   90.00
_cell.angle_beta   90.00
_cell.angle_gamma   90.00
#
_symmetry.space_group_name_H-M   'P 1'
#
loop_
_entity.id
_entity.type
_entity.pdbx_description
1 polymer ?
#
loop_
_entity_poly.entity_id
_entity_poly.type
_entity_poly.pdbx_seq_one_letter_code
_entity_poly.pdbx_strand_id
1 'polypeptide(L)'
;MIVAHRAQGDGQAERMNRTLEKYLRCFVRPLQDDWNIHAEFAVNSTVNPSIKLAPFEADIGYIPLNPLQLVAELLKNVPKSRRGTEFHEHQAAILVRCREDLARAQKRMRDV
;
A
#
# COMPACT_ATOMS: atom_id res chain seq x y z
N MET A 1 17.55 27.24 6.72
CA MET A 1 18.68 27.20 5.75
C MET A 1 19.39 25.87 5.95
N ILE A 2 19.32 24.94 5.00
CA ILE A 2 20.12 23.70 5.06
C ILE A 2 21.26 23.88 4.05
N VAL A 3 22.48 23.76 4.55
CA VAL A 3 23.72 23.99 3.80
C VAL A 3 24.09 22.70 3.06
N ALA A 4 24.33 22.80 1.76
CA ALA A 4 24.91 21.72 0.97
C ALA A 4 26.29 21.34 1.56
N HIS A 5 26.52 20.04 1.78
CA HIS A 5 27.73 19.43 2.35
C HIS A 5 27.93 19.50 3.88
N ARG A 6 26.94 19.08 4.67
CA ARG A 6 27.17 18.73 6.09
C ARG A 6 26.84 17.25 6.35
N ALA A 7 27.80 16.36 6.03
CA ALA A 7 27.67 14.90 6.14
C ALA A 7 27.43 14.36 7.56
N GLN A 8 27.56 15.18 8.60
CA GLN A 8 27.61 14.71 9.99
C GLN A 8 26.23 14.58 10.67
N GLY A 9 25.15 15.05 10.03
CA GLY A 9 23.78 14.96 10.56
C GLY A 9 22.71 14.50 9.57
N ASP A 10 23.04 14.37 8.28
CA ASP A 10 22.03 14.26 7.21
C ASP A 10 21.66 12.81 6.83
N GLY A 11 22.28 11.80 7.45
CA GLY A 11 22.10 10.41 7.05
C GLY A 11 20.66 9.87 7.18
N GLN A 12 19.85 10.43 8.07
CA GLN A 12 18.42 10.07 8.15
C GLN A 12 17.61 10.71 7.01
N ALA A 13 17.86 11.99 6.68
CA ALA A 13 17.19 12.65 5.57
C ALA A 13 17.64 12.05 4.23
N GLU A 14 18.92 11.73 4.06
CA GLU A 14 19.44 11.01 2.88
C GLU A 14 18.79 9.63 2.71
N ARG A 15 18.60 8.88 3.79
CA ARG A 15 17.87 7.60 3.75
C ARG A 15 16.40 7.79 3.38
N MET A 16 15.76 8.83 3.92
CA MET A 16 14.39 9.18 3.58
C MET A 16 14.26 9.56 2.11
N ASN A 17 15.14 10.42 1.62
CA ASN A 17 15.20 10.87 0.23
C ASN A 17 15.38 9.68 -0.73
N ARG A 18 16.22 8.70 -0.37
CA ARG A 18 16.38 7.47 -1.16
C ARG A 18 15.11 6.62 -1.22
N THR A 19 14.37 6.53 -0.11
CA THR A 19 13.07 5.83 -0.08
C THR A 19 12.05 6.57 -0.94
N LEU A 20 12.00 7.89 -0.83
CA LEU A 20 11.13 8.72 -1.66
C LEU A 20 11.46 8.59 -3.14
N GLU A 21 12.74 8.64 -3.52
CA GLU A 21 13.17 8.48 -4.91
C GLU A 21 12.74 7.13 -5.50
N LYS A 22 12.86 6.04 -4.73
CA LYS A 22 12.37 4.72 -5.14
C LYS A 22 10.86 4.71 -5.36
N TYR A 23 10.10 5.34 -4.45
CA TYR A 23 8.67 5.48 -4.63
C TYR A 23 8.35 6.24 -5.92
N LEU A 24 8.99 7.40 -6.11
CA LEU A 24 8.75 8.27 -7.26
C LEU A 24 9.01 7.55 -8.59
N ARG A 25 10.09 6.77 -8.67
CA ARG A 25 10.43 5.99 -9.88
C ARG A 25 9.38 4.93 -10.24
N CYS A 26 8.69 4.37 -9.24
CA CYS A 26 7.77 3.26 -9.45
C CYS A 26 6.31 3.70 -9.65
N PHE A 27 5.91 4.80 -9.02
CA PHE A 27 4.48 5.12 -8.83
C PHE A 27 4.03 6.44 -9.44
N VAL A 28 4.96 7.29 -9.89
CA VAL A 28 4.61 8.56 -10.53
C VAL A 28 4.23 8.34 -11.98
N ARG A 29 3.15 8.98 -12.43
CA ARG A 29 2.72 8.91 -13.83
C ARG A 29 3.79 9.50 -14.77
N PRO A 30 3.79 9.14 -16.06
CA PRO A 30 4.71 9.72 -17.04
C PRO A 30 4.70 11.26 -17.08
N LEU A 31 3.56 11.87 -16.77
CA LEU A 31 3.37 13.34 -16.70
C LEU A 31 3.97 13.99 -15.44
N GLN A 32 4.34 13.19 -14.43
CA GLN A 32 4.95 13.65 -13.18
C GLN A 32 4.15 14.70 -12.40
N ASP A 33 2.83 14.66 -12.51
CA ASP A 33 1.89 15.62 -11.93
C ASP A 33 1.14 15.09 -10.69
N ASP A 34 1.30 13.81 -10.36
CA ASP A 34 0.57 13.13 -9.27
C ASP A 34 1.45 12.65 -8.10
N TRP A 35 2.71 13.08 -8.09
CA TRP A 35 3.73 12.54 -7.20
C TRP A 35 3.54 12.92 -5.73
N ASN A 36 3.07 14.13 -5.45
CA ASN A 36 3.07 14.71 -4.11
C ASN A 36 2.03 14.07 -3.17
N ILE A 37 0.79 13.91 -3.65
CA ILE A 37 -0.33 13.45 -2.81
C ILE A 37 -0.12 12.00 -2.34
N HIS A 38 0.36 11.13 -3.23
CA HIS A 38 0.47 9.70 -2.93
C HIS A 38 1.78 9.34 -2.24
N ALA A 39 2.88 10.04 -2.57
CA ALA A 39 4.19 9.72 -2.02
C ALA A 39 4.31 10.08 -0.54
N GLU A 40 3.85 11.26 -0.15
CA GLU A 40 3.91 11.70 1.24
C GLU A 40 3.16 10.73 2.15
N PHE A 41 1.91 10.42 1.79
CA PHE A 41 1.09 9.50 2.54
C PHE A 41 1.75 8.11 2.63
N ALA A 42 2.20 7.55 1.51
CA ALA A 42 2.80 6.22 1.48
C ALA A 42 4.07 6.11 2.33
N VAL A 43 4.93 7.12 2.28
CA VAL A 43 6.17 7.17 3.06
C VAL A 43 5.84 7.31 4.56
N ASN A 44 4.92 8.20 4.91
CA ASN A 44 4.58 8.47 6.30
C ASN A 44 3.72 7.38 6.95
N SER A 45 3.00 6.58 6.17
CA SER A 45 2.23 5.42 6.66
C SER A 45 3.03 4.13 6.76
N THR A 46 4.29 4.09 6.29
CA THR A 46 5.11 2.89 6.28
C THR A 46 6.09 2.87 7.44
N VAL A 47 6.19 1.72 8.12
CA VAL A 47 7.14 1.53 9.23
C VAL A 47 8.56 1.80 8.77
N ASN A 48 9.21 2.78 9.41
CA ASN A 48 10.61 3.09 9.16
C ASN A 48 11.51 2.15 9.99
N PRO A 49 12.42 1.39 9.36
CA PRO A 49 13.25 0.41 10.06
C PRO A 49 14.14 0.96 11.18
N SER A 50 14.47 2.26 11.16
CA SER A 50 15.34 2.91 12.14
C SER A 50 14.60 3.21 13.45
N ILE A 51 13.35 3.68 13.36
CA ILE A 51 12.53 4.07 14.53
C ILE A 51 11.51 2.99 14.92
N LYS A 52 11.36 1.94 14.10
CA LYS A 52 10.41 0.81 14.31
C LYS A 52 8.94 1.23 14.36
N LEU A 53 8.63 2.44 13.92
CA LEU A 53 7.30 3.04 13.84
C LEU A 53 7.12 3.66 12.44
N ALA A 54 5.87 3.82 12.01
CA ALA A 54 5.59 4.69 10.87
C ALA A 54 5.75 6.17 11.30
N PRO A 55 6.23 7.08 10.43
CA PRO A 55 6.31 8.51 10.77
C PRO A 55 4.99 9.09 11.27
N PHE A 56 3.84 8.71 10.73
CA PHE A 56 2.54 9.11 11.26
C PHE A 56 2.30 8.62 12.69
N GLU A 57 2.68 7.38 13.03
CA GLU A 57 2.57 6.90 14.40
C GLU A 57 3.48 7.67 15.35
N ALA A 58 4.68 8.02 14.90
CA ALA A 58 5.64 8.76 15.72
C ALA A 58 5.25 10.23 15.93
N ASP A 59 4.65 10.87 14.93
CA ASP A 59 4.30 12.30 14.96
C ASP A 59 2.92 12.56 15.56
N ILE A 60 1.90 11.83 15.10
CA ILE A 60 0.49 12.06 15.48
C ILE A 60 -0.12 10.91 16.28
N GLY A 61 0.63 9.84 16.56
CA GLY A 61 0.20 8.73 17.43
C GLY A 61 -0.66 7.66 16.75
N TYR A 62 -0.97 7.80 15.45
CA TYR A 62 -1.72 6.82 14.67
C TYR A 62 -1.43 6.97 13.18
N ILE A 63 -1.78 5.96 12.38
CA ILE A 63 -1.74 6.03 10.91
C ILE A 63 -3.12 6.46 10.40
N PRO A 64 -3.25 7.61 9.71
CA PRO A 64 -4.52 8.02 9.11
C PRO A 64 -5.03 6.99 8.10
N LEU A 65 -6.35 6.93 7.92
CA LEU A 65 -6.93 6.09 6.88
C LEU A 65 -6.65 6.69 5.50
N ASN A 66 -6.20 5.86 4.57
CA ASN A 66 -6.11 6.29 3.18
C ASN A 66 -7.54 6.49 2.59
N PRO A 67 -7.69 7.23 1.48
CA PRO A 67 -9.00 7.51 0.90
C PRO A 67 -9.85 6.26 0.62
N LEU A 68 -9.24 5.15 0.19
CA LEU A 68 -9.96 3.89 -0.06
C LEU A 68 -10.44 3.24 1.23
N GLN A 69 -9.64 3.28 2.29
CA GLN A 69 -10.02 2.79 3.61
C GLN A 69 -11.14 3.66 4.21
N LEU A 70 -11.03 4.98 4.10
CA LEU A 70 -12.07 5.90 4.56
C LEU A 70 -13.40 5.63 3.85
N VAL A 71 -13.36 5.49 2.52
CA VAL A 71 -14.56 5.13 1.73
C VAL A 71 -15.10 3.76 2.17
N ALA A 72 -14.24 2.76 2.38
CA ALA A 72 -14.67 1.46 2.85
C ALA A 72 -15.36 1.54 4.23
N GLU A 73 -14.81 2.32 5.17
CA GLU A 73 -15.41 2.58 6.48
C GLU A 73 -16.79 3.24 6.36
N LEU A 74 -16.91 4.27 5.52
CA LEU A 74 -18.18 4.98 5.28
C LEU A 74 -19.24 4.06 4.65
N LEU A 75 -18.81 3.13 3.79
CA LEU A 75 -19.70 2.20 3.11
C LEU A 75 -20.07 0.97 3.96
N LYS A 76 -19.48 0.76 5.15
CA LYS A 76 -19.77 -0.42 6.00
C LYS A 76 -21.25 -0.59 6.31
N ASN A 77 -21.94 0.52 6.55
CA ASN A 77 -23.35 0.55 6.95
C ASN A 77 -24.30 0.80 5.77
N VAL A 78 -23.77 1.00 4.56
CA VAL A 78 -24.59 1.16 3.36
C VAL A 78 -25.12 -0.21 2.96
N PRO A 79 -26.44 -0.38 2.78
CA PRO A 79 -27.00 -1.62 2.26
C PRO A 79 -26.31 -2.00 0.95
N LYS A 80 -25.64 -3.16 0.94
CA LYS A 80 -25.04 -3.68 -0.28
C LYS A 80 -26.15 -3.90 -1.29
N SER A 81 -25.94 -3.42 -2.52
CA SER A 81 -26.91 -3.69 -3.58
C SER A 81 -27.03 -5.21 -3.78
N ARG A 82 -28.26 -5.70 -4.01
CA ARG A 82 -28.50 -7.13 -4.26
C ARG A 82 -27.60 -7.67 -5.37
N ARG A 83 -27.48 -6.93 -6.48
CA ARG A 83 -26.61 -7.29 -7.61
C ARG A 83 -25.14 -7.35 -7.22
N GLY A 84 -24.67 -6.42 -6.38
CA GLY A 84 -23.30 -6.43 -5.87
C GLY A 84 -23.04 -7.67 -5.01
N THR A 85 -23.96 -8.03 -4.13
CA THR A 85 -23.86 -9.24 -3.30
C THR A 85 -23.83 -10.50 -4.17
N GLU A 86 -24.76 -10.64 -5.12
CA GLU A 86 -24.82 -11.78 -6.06
C GLU A 86 -23.52 -11.91 -6.87
N PHE A 87 -22.97 -10.80 -7.36
CA PHE A 87 -21.69 -10.79 -8.06
C PHE A 87 -20.54 -11.24 -7.16
N HIS A 88 -20.46 -10.73 -5.92
CA HIS A 88 -19.42 -11.10 -4.97
C HIS A 88 -19.46 -12.59 -4.62
N GLU A 89 -20.64 -13.14 -4.37
CA GLU A 89 -20.83 -14.57 -4.10
C GLU A 89 -20.40 -15.43 -5.30
N HIS A 90 -20.80 -15.04 -6.51
CA HIS A 90 -20.41 -15.73 -7.73
C HIS A 90 -18.89 -15.72 -7.96
N GLN A 91 -18.26 -14.55 -7.81
CA GLN A 91 -16.80 -14.43 -7.93
C GLN A 91 -16.06 -15.25 -6.87
N ALA A 92 -16.55 -15.25 -5.62
CA ALA A 92 -15.98 -16.07 -4.56
C ALA A 92 -16.05 -17.58 -4.90
N ALA A 93 -17.18 -18.05 -5.42
CA ALA A 93 -17.34 -19.44 -5.85
C ALA A 93 -16.40 -19.81 -7.00
N ILE A 94 -16.19 -18.92 -7.97
CA ILE A 94 -15.21 -19.11 -9.05
C ILE A 94 -13.79 -19.21 -8.48
N LEU A 95 -13.40 -18.29 -7.59
CA LEU A 95 -12.06 -18.28 -7.02
C LEU A 95 -11.75 -19.54 -6.22
N VAL A 96 -12.73 -20.08 -5.48
CA VAL A 96 -12.59 -21.37 -4.79
C VAL A 96 -12.33 -22.48 -5.79
N ARG A 97 -13.12 -22.59 -6.87
CA ARG A 97 -12.90 -23.59 -7.92
C ARG A 97 -11.52 -23.47 -8.55
N CYS A 98 -11.12 -22.26 -8.93
CA CYS A 98 -9.80 -22.01 -9.50
C CYS A 98 -8.67 -22.45 -8.56
N ARG A 99 -8.78 -22.18 -7.25
CA ARG A 99 -7.79 -22.61 -6.26
C ARG A 99 -7.71 -24.13 -6.17
N GLU A 100 -8.85 -24.81 -6.18
CA GLU A 100 -8.86 -26.28 -6.16
C GLU A 100 -8.28 -26.90 -7.43
N ASP A 101 -8.62 -26.35 -8.60
CA ASP A 101 -8.07 -26.81 -9.88
C ASP A 101 -6.56 -26.61 -9.95
N LEU A 102 -6.07 -25.47 -9.49
CA LEU A 102 -4.64 -25.19 -9.37
C LEU A 102 -3.96 -26.18 -8.42
N ALA A 103 -4.56 -26.47 -7.26
CA ALA A 103 -4.01 -27.45 -6.32
C ALA A 103 -3.97 -28.86 -6.92
N ARG A 104 -5.02 -29.27 -7.64
CA ARG A 104 -5.07 -30.56 -8.37
C ARG A 104 -3.99 -30.64 -9.43
N ALA A 105 -3.81 -29.58 -10.23
CA ALA A 105 -2.77 -29.52 -11.26
C ALA A 105 -1.37 -29.59 -10.65
N GLN A 106 -1.11 -28.85 -9.58
CA GLN A 106 0.17 -28.88 -8.87
C GLN A 106 0.50 -30.26 -8.30
N LYS A 107 -0.49 -30.97 -7.75
CA LYS A 107 -0.30 -32.34 -7.26
C LYS A 107 0.09 -33.30 -8.39
N ARG A 108 -0.62 -33.22 -9.53
CA ARG A 108 -0.29 -34.04 -10.72
C ARG A 108 1.12 -33.79 -11.25
N MET A 109 1.61 -32.55 -11.18
CA MET A 109 2.99 -32.22 -11.61
C MET A 109 4.06 -32.72 -10.64
N ARG A 110 3.72 -32.95 -9.37
CA ARG A 110 4.65 -33.47 -8.36
C ARG A 110 4.75 -34.99 -8.37
N ASP A 111 3.68 -35.67 -8.82
CA ASP A 111 3.59 -37.12 -8.91
C ASP A 111 4.13 -37.69 -10.24
N VAL A 112 4.74 -36.84 -11.09
CA VAL A 112 5.48 -37.18 -12.33
C VAL A 112 6.97 -36.98 -12.09
#